data_AF-A0A350NXR6-F1
#
_entry.id   AF-A0A350NXR6-F1
#
_cell.length_a   1.000
_cell.length_b   1.000
_cell.length_c   1.000
_cell.angle_alpha   90.00
_cell.angle_beta   90.00
_cell.angle_gamma   90.00
#
_symmetry.space_group_name_H-M   'P 1'
#
loop_
_entity.id
_entity.type
_entity.pdbx_description
1 polymer ?
#
loop_
_entity_poly.entity_id
_entity_poly.type
_entity_poly.pdbx_seq_one_letter_code
_entity_poly.pdbx_strand_id
1 'polypeptide(L)'
;MLYRLAFLVVTTSLIFTASLNAQWSGTVVYAVQTENDFQPKGLDYLPQQVILETNGQQFRILETGTDFERVWLMDEDEAHVLFHFLGHAVELLEPCPKSQPLILSGRGGTRDVAGITGIITRRSTGWAVESEQLGTAPCGWPTAWIPLQCTIEDGQARYELVAQSVVDLPKKQWPRKHFDLPDGYEPVDRFTLSTLISSIPSE
;
A
#
# COMPACT_ATOMS: atom_id res chain seq x y z
N MET A 1 -50.35 34.51 46.53
CA MET A 1 -49.31 34.60 45.49
C MET A 1 -48.19 33.64 45.83
N LEU A 2 -48.11 32.49 45.16
CA LEU A 2 -47.04 31.50 45.31
C LEU A 2 -46.56 31.15 43.90
N TYR A 3 -45.41 31.68 43.51
CA TYR A 3 -44.78 31.36 42.22
C TYR A 3 -44.09 30.00 42.35
N ARG A 4 -44.55 29.03 41.55
CA ARG A 4 -43.88 27.73 41.36
C ARG A 4 -42.69 27.92 40.41
N LEU A 5 -41.48 27.66 40.90
CA LEU A 5 -40.27 27.54 40.09
C LEU A 5 -40.35 26.24 39.27
N ALA A 6 -40.41 26.35 37.94
CA ALA A 6 -40.27 25.21 37.04
C ALA A 6 -38.77 24.98 36.78
N PHE A 7 -38.23 23.87 37.28
CA PHE A 7 -36.89 23.40 36.94
C PHE A 7 -36.94 22.74 35.55
N LEU A 8 -36.44 23.45 34.53
CA LEU A 8 -36.24 22.90 33.19
C LEU A 8 -34.91 22.13 33.20
N VAL A 9 -34.96 20.80 33.33
CA VAL A 9 -33.79 19.94 33.15
C VAL A 9 -33.55 19.78 31.65
N VAL A 10 -32.59 20.53 31.12
CA VAL A 10 -32.12 20.37 29.74
C VAL A 10 -31.17 19.17 29.70
N THR A 11 -31.67 18.00 29.31
CA THR A 11 -30.83 16.85 28.97
C THR A 11 -30.24 17.05 27.58
N THR A 12 -29.04 17.61 27.49
CA THR A 12 -28.23 17.61 26.28
C THR A 12 -27.81 16.17 25.97
N SER A 13 -28.54 15.51 25.07
CA SER A 13 -28.11 14.24 24.48
C SER A 13 -26.97 14.53 23.50
N LEU A 14 -25.74 14.29 23.94
CA LEU A 14 -24.58 14.23 23.05
C LEU A 14 -24.69 12.95 22.22
N ILE A 15 -25.24 13.08 21.01
CA ILE A 15 -25.14 12.05 19.99
C ILE A 15 -23.70 12.08 19.49
N PHE A 16 -22.84 11.25 20.08
CA PHE A 16 -21.53 10.95 19.55
C PHE A 16 -21.72 9.99 18.37
N THR A 17 -22.00 10.51 17.18
CA THR A 17 -21.78 9.75 15.94
C THR A 17 -20.28 9.76 15.68
N ALA A 18 -19.53 8.93 16.40
CA ALA A 18 -18.25 8.47 15.91
C ALA A 18 -18.55 7.57 14.70
N SER A 19 -18.65 8.17 13.51
CA SER A 19 -18.43 7.40 12.28
C SER A 19 -16.94 7.08 12.25
N LEU A 20 -16.53 6.11 13.08
CA LEU A 20 -15.33 5.33 12.83
C LEU A 20 -15.64 4.61 11.52
N ASN A 21 -15.34 5.25 10.39
CA ASN A 21 -15.27 4.57 9.11
C ASN A 21 -14.35 3.39 9.36
N ALA A 22 -14.92 2.19 9.42
CA ALA A 22 -14.16 0.99 9.68
C ALA A 22 -13.19 0.84 8.51
N GLN A 23 -11.94 1.24 8.71
CA GLN A 23 -10.92 1.11 7.68
C GLN A 23 -10.83 -0.37 7.30
N TRP A 24 -10.93 -0.63 6.01
CA TRP A 24 -10.91 -1.96 5.41
C TRP A 24 -9.69 -2.74 5.89
N SER A 25 -9.85 -4.05 6.03
CA SER A 25 -8.81 -4.97 6.46
C SER A 25 -8.88 -6.21 5.58
N GLY A 26 -7.75 -6.60 5.00
CA GLY A 26 -7.74 -7.64 4.00
C GLY A 26 -6.44 -7.71 3.21
N THR A 27 -6.52 -8.46 2.12
CA THR A 27 -5.42 -8.72 1.20
C THR A 27 -5.85 -8.44 -0.23
N VAL A 28 -4.97 -7.80 -1.01
CA VAL A 28 -5.07 -7.72 -2.46
C VAL A 28 -3.87 -8.43 -3.07
N VAL A 29 -4.11 -9.37 -3.98
CA VAL A 29 -3.06 -10.04 -4.75
C VAL A 29 -3.05 -9.46 -6.16
N TYR A 30 -1.89 -8.97 -6.59
CA TYR A 30 -1.65 -8.40 -7.90
C TYR A 30 -0.77 -9.33 -8.75
N ALA A 31 -1.16 -9.50 -10.01
CA ALA A 31 -0.25 -9.97 -11.05
C ALA A 31 0.56 -8.79 -11.56
N VAL A 32 1.84 -9.04 -11.86
CA VAL A 32 2.71 -8.08 -12.52
C VAL A 32 2.71 -8.33 -14.02
N GLN A 33 2.46 -7.27 -14.80
CA GLN A 33 2.50 -7.27 -16.26
C GLN A 33 3.58 -6.28 -16.71
N THR A 34 4.57 -6.76 -17.44
CA THR A 34 5.64 -5.89 -17.98
C THR A 34 5.22 -5.39 -19.37
N GLU A 35 5.18 -4.07 -19.58
CA GLU A 35 4.70 -3.50 -20.85
C GLU A 35 5.63 -3.79 -22.05
N ASN A 36 6.83 -4.35 -21.84
CA ASN A 36 7.78 -4.70 -22.92
C ASN A 36 8.73 -5.84 -22.50
N ASP A 37 9.39 -6.49 -23.47
CA ASP A 37 10.57 -7.38 -23.32
C ASP A 37 11.81 -6.68 -22.71
N PHE A 38 11.60 -5.60 -21.96
CA PHE A 38 12.65 -4.92 -21.22
C PHE A 38 13.01 -5.79 -20.01
N GLN A 39 13.89 -6.76 -20.26
CA GLN A 39 14.69 -7.36 -19.21
C GLN A 39 15.90 -6.45 -18.99
N PRO A 40 15.93 -5.64 -17.92
CA PRO A 40 17.16 -4.96 -17.54
C PRO A 40 18.25 -6.03 -17.40
N LYS A 41 19.32 -5.88 -18.19
CA LYS A 41 20.42 -6.87 -18.19
C LYS A 41 21.03 -6.95 -16.79
N GLY A 42 21.08 -8.17 -16.24
CA GLY A 42 21.94 -8.50 -15.11
C GLY A 42 21.24 -8.84 -13.80
N LEU A 43 19.99 -8.41 -13.56
CA LEU A 43 19.24 -8.74 -12.34
C LEU A 43 17.74 -8.80 -12.62
N ASP A 44 17.10 -9.93 -12.31
CA ASP A 44 15.64 -10.07 -12.30
C ASP A 44 15.09 -9.39 -11.02
N TYR A 45 15.00 -8.07 -11.03
CA TYR A 45 14.49 -7.27 -9.90
C TYR A 45 13.01 -6.91 -10.02
N LEU A 46 12.35 -7.39 -11.08
CA LEU A 46 10.92 -7.15 -11.27
C LEU A 46 10.12 -8.17 -10.45
N PRO A 47 9.14 -7.74 -9.65
CA PRO A 47 8.26 -8.69 -9.00
C PRO A 47 7.44 -9.44 -10.05
N GLN A 48 7.14 -10.69 -9.79
CA GLN A 48 6.15 -11.48 -10.53
C GLN A 48 4.78 -11.39 -9.85
N GLN A 49 4.79 -11.23 -8.53
CA GLN A 49 3.60 -11.05 -7.71
C GLN A 49 3.84 -9.97 -6.65
N VAL A 50 2.79 -9.19 -6.42
CA VAL A 50 2.73 -8.21 -5.33
C VAL A 50 1.50 -8.50 -4.50
N ILE A 51 1.66 -8.57 -3.19
CA ILE A 51 0.57 -8.76 -2.23
C ILE A 51 0.53 -7.54 -1.33
N LEU A 52 -0.61 -6.84 -1.33
CA LEU A 52 -0.91 -5.75 -0.40
C LEU A 52 -1.74 -6.31 0.76
N GLU A 53 -1.30 -6.08 1.99
CA GLU A 53 -2.00 -6.46 3.21
C GLU A 53 -2.23 -5.24 4.08
N THR A 54 -3.41 -5.15 4.69
CA THR A 54 -3.71 -4.10 5.66
C THR A 54 -4.67 -4.56 6.73
N ASN A 55 -4.50 -4.04 7.94
CA ASN A 55 -5.48 -4.12 9.03
C ASN A 55 -6.36 -2.86 9.11
N GLY A 56 -6.28 -2.00 8.10
CA GLY A 56 -6.91 -0.69 8.00
C GLY A 56 -6.10 0.46 8.58
N GLN A 57 -5.07 0.17 9.38
CA GLN A 57 -4.20 1.17 10.00
C GLN A 57 -2.77 1.09 9.45
N GLN A 58 -2.25 -0.12 9.36
CA GLN A 58 -0.89 -0.40 8.88
C GLN A 58 -0.94 -1.12 7.55
N PHE A 59 0.11 -0.94 6.75
CA PHE A 59 0.26 -1.61 5.47
C PHE A 59 1.53 -2.44 5.44
N ARG A 60 1.41 -3.60 4.80
CA ARG A 60 2.52 -4.46 4.43
C ARG A 60 2.39 -4.79 2.95
N ILE A 61 3.46 -4.62 2.19
CA ILE A 61 3.52 -5.07 0.79
C ILE A 61 4.58 -6.15 0.71
N LEU A 62 4.21 -7.31 0.17
CA LEU A 62 5.12 -8.39 -0.14
C LEU A 62 5.29 -8.48 -1.64
N GLU A 63 6.52 -8.34 -2.10
CA GLU A 63 6.90 -8.47 -3.50
C GLU A 63 7.78 -9.70 -3.66
N THR A 64 7.43 -10.56 -4.61
CA THR A 64 8.15 -11.81 -4.89
C THR A 64 8.53 -11.86 -6.36
N GLY A 65 9.81 -12.10 -6.63
CA GLY A 65 10.34 -12.38 -7.97
C GLY A 65 10.91 -13.80 -8.05
N THR A 66 11.70 -14.09 -9.08
CA THR A 66 12.33 -15.42 -9.25
C THR A 66 13.29 -15.73 -8.11
N ASP A 67 14.16 -14.77 -7.78
CA ASP A 67 15.30 -14.96 -6.86
C ASP A 67 15.30 -13.94 -5.71
N PHE A 68 14.22 -13.19 -5.51
CA PHE A 68 14.13 -12.22 -4.43
C PHE A 68 12.75 -12.16 -3.78
N GLU A 69 12.77 -11.74 -2.52
CA GLU A 69 11.61 -11.32 -1.75
C GLU A 69 11.92 -9.95 -1.16
N ARG A 70 10.97 -9.02 -1.27
CA ARG A 70 11.03 -7.69 -0.70
C ARG A 70 9.76 -7.42 0.10
N VAL A 71 9.92 -7.00 1.34
CA VAL A 71 8.80 -6.62 2.22
C VAL A 71 8.87 -5.14 2.48
N TRP A 72 7.79 -4.43 2.20
CA TRP A 72 7.63 -3.03 2.57
C TRP A 72 6.70 -2.94 3.77
N LEU A 73 7.17 -2.32 4.85
CA LEU A 73 6.34 -1.91 5.97
C LEU A 73 6.21 -0.39 5.92
N MET A 74 4.99 0.11 5.82
CA MET A 74 4.72 1.53 5.60
C MET A 74 4.17 2.16 6.87
N ASP A 75 4.80 3.24 7.30
CA ASP A 75 4.28 4.17 8.30
C ASP A 75 3.79 5.47 7.60
N GLU A 76 3.42 6.50 8.37
CA GLU A 76 2.91 7.77 7.84
C GLU A 76 3.95 8.50 6.98
N ASP A 77 5.23 8.46 7.38
CA ASP A 77 6.29 9.28 6.77
C ASP A 77 7.42 8.46 6.13
N GLU A 78 7.55 7.17 6.48
CA GLU A 78 8.67 6.31 6.09
C GLU A 78 8.21 4.92 5.65
N ALA A 79 8.98 4.36 4.72
CA ALA A 79 8.86 2.99 4.24
C ALA A 79 10.10 2.21 4.67
N HIS A 80 9.88 1.13 5.43
CA HIS A 80 10.92 0.15 5.76
C HIS A 80 10.94 -0.92 4.69
N VAL A 81 12.00 -0.96 3.87
CA VAL A 81 12.16 -1.88 2.76
C VAL A 81 13.12 -3.00 3.16
N LEU A 82 12.56 -4.18 3.39
CA LEU A 82 13.27 -5.33 3.91
C LEU A 82 13.56 -6.32 2.79
N PHE A 83 14.81 -6.72 2.63
CA PHE A 83 15.21 -7.70 1.62
C PHE A 83 16.51 -8.39 2.02
N HIS A 84 16.85 -9.47 1.31
CA HIS A 84 18.14 -10.12 1.49
C HIS A 84 19.11 -9.70 0.38
N PHE A 85 20.30 -9.23 0.77
CA PHE A 85 21.35 -8.85 -0.15
C PHE A 85 22.62 -9.63 0.19
N LEU A 86 23.10 -10.46 -0.74
CA LEU A 86 24.26 -11.33 -0.54
C LEU A 86 24.19 -12.18 0.76
N GLY A 87 22.98 -12.62 1.13
CA GLY A 87 22.73 -13.42 2.34
C GLY A 87 22.55 -12.61 3.63
N HIS A 88 22.65 -11.28 3.58
CA HIS A 88 22.42 -10.40 4.72
C HIS A 88 20.98 -9.86 4.70
N ALA A 89 20.32 -9.85 5.85
CA ALA A 89 19.00 -9.22 6.01
C ALA A 89 19.19 -7.71 6.15
N VAL A 90 18.70 -6.96 5.16
CA VAL A 90 18.90 -5.51 5.03
C VAL A 90 17.57 -4.78 5.15
N GLU A 91 17.56 -3.74 5.97
CA GLU A 91 16.49 -2.76 6.05
C GLU A 91 16.96 -1.46 5.39
N LEU A 92 16.31 -1.07 4.30
CA LEU A 92 16.49 0.23 3.68
C LEU A 92 15.34 1.15 4.09
N LEU A 93 15.68 2.26 4.73
CA LEU A 93 14.72 3.31 5.05
C LEU A 93 14.54 4.23 3.85
N GLU A 94 13.32 4.30 3.33
CA GLU A 94 12.96 5.21 2.26
C GLU A 94 11.92 6.24 2.73
N PRO A 95 12.11 7.54 2.43
CA PRO A 95 11.08 8.52 2.72
C PRO A 95 9.87 8.25 1.83
N CYS A 96 8.68 8.26 2.43
CA CYS A 96 7.43 8.14 1.68
C CYS A 96 7.31 9.30 0.67
N PRO A 97 7.17 9.01 -0.64
CA PRO A 97 6.80 10.04 -1.60
C PRO A 97 5.46 10.66 -1.20
N LYS A 98 5.36 11.99 -1.29
CA LYS A 98 4.08 12.67 -1.03
C LYS A 98 3.01 12.10 -1.94
N SER A 99 1.92 11.60 -1.36
CA SER A 99 0.78 11.06 -2.10
C SER A 99 0.33 12.08 -3.14
N GLN A 100 0.24 11.67 -4.42
CA GLN A 100 -0.34 12.52 -5.43
C GLN A 100 -1.86 12.39 -5.38
N PRO A 101 -2.60 13.49 -5.11
CA PRO A 101 -4.06 13.42 -5.07
C PRO A 101 -4.61 13.09 -6.45
N LEU A 102 -5.42 12.04 -6.52
CA LEU A 102 -6.18 11.73 -7.73
C LEU A 102 -7.35 12.70 -7.89
N ILE A 103 -7.40 13.40 -9.04
CA ILE A 103 -8.58 14.15 -9.42
C ILE A 103 -9.54 13.19 -10.12
N LEU A 104 -10.52 12.70 -9.37
CA LEU A 104 -11.71 12.11 -9.95
C LEU A 104 -12.52 13.16 -10.70
N SER A 105 -12.27 13.32 -11.99
CA SER A 105 -13.19 14.01 -12.88
C SER A 105 -13.88 12.95 -13.74
N GLY A 106 -15.13 12.65 -13.38
CA GLY A 106 -15.95 11.65 -14.02
C GLY A 106 -16.09 11.91 -15.51
N ARG A 107 -15.35 11.13 -16.31
CA ARG A 107 -15.77 10.60 -17.61
C ARG A 107 -14.93 9.36 -17.86
N GLY A 108 -15.41 8.25 -17.32
CA GLY A 108 -14.94 6.96 -17.78
C GLY A 108 -15.76 5.86 -17.12
N GLY A 109 -15.75 4.70 -17.79
CA GLY A 109 -16.62 3.59 -17.44
C GLY A 109 -16.30 2.99 -16.07
N THR A 110 -17.08 1.99 -15.72
CA THR A 110 -16.78 1.05 -14.66
C THR A 110 -16.18 -0.22 -15.26
N ARG A 111 -15.34 -0.92 -14.49
CA ARG A 111 -14.82 -2.24 -14.88
C ARG A 111 -14.75 -3.12 -13.65
N ASP A 112 -15.21 -4.35 -13.79
CA ASP A 112 -15.00 -5.36 -12.77
C ASP A 112 -13.57 -5.91 -12.88
N VAL A 113 -12.81 -5.76 -11.80
CA VAL A 113 -11.45 -6.30 -11.64
C VAL A 113 -11.40 -6.98 -10.28
N ALA A 114 -10.92 -8.23 -10.24
CA ALA A 114 -10.89 -9.05 -9.02
C ALA A 114 -12.24 -9.16 -8.29
N GLY A 115 -13.37 -9.09 -9.01
CA GLY A 115 -14.71 -9.15 -8.43
C GLY A 115 -15.21 -7.84 -7.81
N ILE A 116 -14.47 -6.74 -7.96
CA ILE A 116 -14.85 -5.40 -7.51
C ILE A 116 -15.02 -4.47 -8.70
N THR A 117 -16.10 -3.70 -8.70
CA THR A 117 -16.37 -2.68 -9.71
C THR A 117 -15.51 -1.45 -9.44
N GLY A 118 -14.41 -1.30 -10.19
CA GLY A 118 -13.55 -0.12 -10.15
C GLY A 118 -14.04 1.00 -11.06
N ILE A 119 -13.62 2.22 -10.76
CA ILE A 119 -13.79 3.40 -11.59
C ILE A 119 -12.46 3.78 -12.23
N ILE A 120 -12.51 4.15 -13.52
CA ILE A 120 -11.34 4.71 -14.20
C ILE A 120 -11.15 6.15 -13.75
N THR A 121 -9.92 6.52 -13.39
CA THR A 121 -9.60 7.90 -13.05
C THR A 121 -8.79 8.53 -14.18
N ARG A 122 -9.12 9.78 -14.56
CA ARG A 122 -8.51 10.47 -15.71
C ARG A 122 -7.00 10.73 -15.58
N ARG A 123 -6.41 10.49 -14.40
CA ARG A 123 -4.98 10.71 -14.12
C ARG A 123 -4.30 9.50 -13.48
N SER A 124 -5.02 8.44 -13.10
CA SER A 124 -4.40 7.16 -12.76
C SER A 124 -4.09 6.42 -14.04
N THR A 125 -2.94 5.76 -14.08
CA THR A 125 -2.55 4.80 -15.12
C THR A 125 -3.36 3.49 -15.04
N GLY A 126 -4.57 3.50 -14.46
CA GLY A 126 -5.37 2.29 -14.26
C GLY A 126 -6.69 2.50 -13.52
N TRP A 127 -7.21 1.43 -12.93
CA TRP A 127 -8.53 1.36 -12.28
C TRP A 127 -8.38 1.39 -10.76
N ALA A 128 -9.21 2.16 -10.06
CA ALA A 128 -9.18 2.27 -8.61
C ALA A 128 -10.57 2.09 -8.01
N VAL A 129 -10.62 1.76 -6.72
CA VAL A 129 -11.87 1.67 -5.94
C VAL A 129 -12.03 2.93 -5.11
N GLU A 130 -13.27 3.31 -4.82
CA GLU A 130 -13.56 4.36 -3.85
C GLU A 130 -12.96 4.02 -2.48
N SER A 131 -12.45 5.04 -1.79
CA SER A 131 -11.81 4.88 -0.46
C SER A 131 -12.71 4.28 0.60
N GLU A 132 -14.04 4.36 0.44
CA GLU A 132 -14.99 3.78 1.38
C GLU A 132 -15.00 2.25 1.34
N GLN A 133 -14.55 1.62 0.24
CA GLN A 133 -14.51 0.17 0.11
C GLN A 133 -13.18 -0.42 0.59
N LEU A 134 -12.06 0.10 0.10
CA LEU A 134 -10.72 -0.46 0.38
C LEU A 134 -9.78 0.49 1.14
N GLY A 135 -10.19 1.74 1.38
CA GLY A 135 -9.34 2.73 2.06
C GLY A 135 -8.36 3.45 1.12
N THR A 136 -7.42 4.16 1.75
CA THR A 136 -6.33 4.87 1.07
C THR A 136 -5.21 3.90 0.72
N ALA A 137 -4.52 4.13 -0.40
CA ALA A 137 -3.30 3.39 -0.68
C ALA A 137 -2.19 3.74 0.33
N PRO A 138 -1.23 2.85 0.57
CA PRO A 138 -0.01 3.20 1.29
C PRO A 138 0.74 4.34 0.58
N CYS A 139 1.61 5.00 1.33
CA CYS A 139 2.46 6.05 0.78
C CYS A 139 3.31 5.53 -0.40
N GLY A 140 3.72 6.44 -1.29
CA GLY A 140 4.52 6.09 -2.47
C GLY A 140 3.79 5.43 -3.63
N TRP A 141 2.54 4.99 -3.44
CA TRP A 141 1.72 4.54 -4.55
C TRP A 141 1.22 5.74 -5.38
N PRO A 142 1.05 5.58 -6.71
CA PRO A 142 0.69 6.68 -7.61
C PRO A 142 -0.77 7.17 -7.45
N THR A 143 -1.53 6.55 -6.55
CA THR A 143 -2.98 6.73 -6.37
C THR A 143 -3.30 7.02 -4.92
N ALA A 144 -4.27 7.89 -4.67
CA ALA A 144 -4.77 8.15 -3.31
C ALA A 144 -5.56 6.97 -2.71
N TRP A 145 -5.96 6.00 -3.53
CA TRP A 145 -6.79 4.84 -3.16
C TRP A 145 -6.16 3.53 -3.59
N ILE A 146 -6.50 2.44 -2.91
CA ILE A 146 -6.03 1.11 -3.29
C ILE A 146 -6.45 0.82 -4.74
N PRO A 147 -5.49 0.73 -5.69
CA PRO A 147 -5.81 0.49 -7.07
C PRO A 147 -6.17 -0.97 -7.29
N LEU A 148 -7.07 -1.23 -8.23
CA LEU A 148 -7.24 -2.55 -8.83
C LEU A 148 -6.29 -2.73 -10.02
N GLN A 149 -5.81 -1.64 -10.61
CA GLN A 149 -4.80 -1.64 -11.66
C GLN A 149 -4.00 -0.34 -11.59
N CYS A 150 -2.67 -0.41 -11.67
CA CYS A 150 -1.81 0.77 -11.74
C CYS A 150 -0.46 0.47 -12.38
N THR A 151 0.18 1.47 -12.97
CA THR A 151 1.58 1.40 -13.39
C THR A 151 2.49 1.86 -12.26
N ILE A 152 3.53 1.08 -11.96
CA ILE A 152 4.60 1.40 -11.03
C ILE A 152 5.86 1.74 -11.82
N GLU A 153 6.57 2.78 -11.38
CA GLU A 153 7.89 3.16 -11.88
C GLU A 153 8.88 3.05 -10.71
N ASP A 154 9.86 2.14 -10.84
CA ASP A 154 10.90 1.86 -9.83
C ASP A 154 12.27 1.99 -10.51
N GLY A 155 12.90 3.16 -10.39
CA GLY A 155 14.13 3.48 -11.09
C GLY A 155 13.97 3.47 -12.61
N GLN A 156 14.58 2.49 -13.28
CA GLN A 156 14.44 2.29 -14.74
C GLN A 156 13.36 1.26 -15.10
N ALA A 157 12.81 0.54 -14.11
CA ALA A 157 11.72 -0.38 -14.34
C ALA A 157 10.39 0.34 -14.43
N ARG A 158 9.54 -0.19 -15.29
CA ARG A 158 8.14 0.18 -15.40
C ARG A 158 7.32 -1.07 -15.61
N TYR A 159 6.36 -1.31 -14.73
CA TYR A 159 5.48 -2.47 -14.79
C TYR A 159 4.07 -2.11 -14.33
N GLU A 160 3.10 -2.90 -14.76
CA GLU A 160 1.70 -2.75 -14.40
C GLU A 160 1.30 -3.81 -13.37
N LEU A 161 0.61 -3.37 -12.32
CA LEU A 161 -0.06 -4.24 -11.38
C LEU A 161 -1.52 -4.38 -11.79
N VAL A 162 -2.03 -5.61 -11.82
CA VAL A 162 -3.45 -5.91 -12.02
C VAL A 162 -3.93 -6.82 -10.92
N ALA A 163 -4.92 -6.37 -10.14
CA ALA A 163 -5.51 -7.13 -9.06
C ALA A 163 -6.15 -8.41 -9.61
N GLN A 164 -5.79 -9.54 -9.01
CA GLN A 164 -6.33 -10.86 -9.31
C GLN A 164 -7.40 -11.26 -8.29
N SER A 165 -7.18 -10.91 -7.01
CA SER A 165 -8.12 -11.20 -5.94
C SER A 165 -8.08 -10.12 -4.87
N VAL A 166 -9.24 -9.80 -4.31
CA VAL A 166 -9.39 -8.99 -3.10
C VAL A 166 -10.13 -9.82 -2.07
N VAL A 167 -9.56 -9.93 -0.86
CA VAL A 167 -10.09 -10.79 0.21
C VAL A 167 -10.22 -9.98 1.48
N ASP A 168 -11.43 -9.88 2.01
CA ASP A 168 -11.69 -9.29 3.32
C ASP A 168 -11.19 -10.21 4.44
N LEU A 169 -10.41 -9.65 5.36
CA LEU A 169 -9.91 -10.36 6.53
C LEU A 169 -10.23 -9.59 7.81
N PRO A 170 -10.95 -10.20 8.78
CA PRO A 170 -11.16 -9.59 10.08
C PRO A 170 -9.83 -9.25 10.76
N LYS A 171 -9.71 -8.07 11.37
CA LYS A 171 -8.46 -7.62 12.04
C LYS A 171 -7.87 -8.63 13.02
N LYS A 172 -8.72 -9.42 13.68
CA LYS A 172 -8.34 -10.48 14.63
C LYS A 172 -7.63 -11.69 14.00
N GLN A 173 -7.67 -11.84 12.68
CA GLN A 173 -6.96 -12.90 11.97
C GLN A 173 -5.50 -12.56 11.71
N TRP A 174 -5.13 -11.28 11.77
CA TRP A 174 -3.74 -10.87 11.68
C TRP A 174 -2.98 -11.27 12.96
N PRO A 175 -1.82 -11.93 12.83
CA PRO A 175 -0.90 -12.10 13.95
C PRO A 175 -0.54 -10.75 14.58
N ARG A 176 -0.30 -10.73 15.90
CA ARG A 176 -0.04 -9.49 16.64
C ARG A 176 1.14 -8.67 16.11
N LYS A 177 2.15 -9.33 15.53
CA LYS A 177 3.37 -8.72 14.98
C LYS A 177 3.43 -8.73 13.46
N HIS A 178 2.30 -8.93 12.79
CA HIS A 178 2.27 -9.12 11.33
C HIS A 178 2.77 -7.91 10.55
N PHE A 179 2.55 -6.71 11.10
CA PHE A 179 2.95 -5.43 10.51
C PHE A 179 4.16 -4.81 11.23
N ASP A 180 4.76 -5.52 12.18
CA ASP A 180 5.93 -5.03 12.92
C ASP A 180 7.20 -5.34 12.13
N LEU A 181 8.21 -4.48 12.28
CA LEU A 181 9.56 -4.74 11.78
C LEU A 181 10.12 -6.03 12.42
N PRO A 182 10.49 -7.06 11.62
CA PRO A 182 11.09 -8.27 12.16
C PRO A 182 12.48 -8.01 12.74
N ASP A 183 12.85 -8.78 13.76
CA ASP A 183 14.19 -8.72 14.34
C ASP A 183 15.26 -9.23 13.34
N GLY A 184 16.47 -8.68 13.41
CA GLY A 184 17.64 -9.17 12.67
C GLY A 184 17.91 -8.50 11.32
N TYR A 185 17.06 -7.56 10.89
CA TYR A 185 17.38 -6.69 9.77
C TYR A 185 18.33 -5.58 10.21
N GLU A 186 19.38 -5.34 9.41
CA GLU A 186 20.34 -4.26 9.66
C GLU A 186 19.95 -3.01 8.86
N PRO A 187 19.76 -1.85 9.51
CA PRO A 187 19.49 -0.60 8.81
C PRO A 187 20.68 -0.19 7.95
N VAL A 188 20.43 0.03 6.66
CA VAL A 188 21.43 0.46 5.67
C VAL A 188 20.87 1.66 4.92
N ASP A 189 21.63 2.75 4.88
CA ASP A 189 21.25 3.91 4.06
C ASP A 189 21.54 3.64 2.56
N ARG A 190 20.84 4.39 1.69
CA ARG A 190 20.98 4.25 0.23
C ARG A 190 22.41 4.44 -0.27
N PHE A 191 23.22 5.27 0.40
CA PHE A 191 24.61 5.53 0.00
C PHE A 191 25.50 4.31 0.28
N THR A 192 25.34 3.71 1.45
CA THR A 192 26.03 2.49 1.87
C THR A 192 25.64 1.33 0.97
N LEU A 193 24.35 1.15 0.69
CA LEU A 193 23.87 0.13 -0.25
C LEU A 193 24.44 0.33 -1.66
N SER A 194 24.45 1.56 -2.17
CA SER A 194 25.04 1.89 -3.47
C SER A 194 26.54 1.58 -3.53
N THR A 195 27.27 1.85 -2.44
CA THR A 195 28.69 1.53 -2.31
C THR A 195 28.92 0.02 -2.32
N LEU A 196 28.09 -0.74 -1.59
CA LEU A 196 28.13 -2.21 -1.58
C LEU A 196 27.87 -2.78 -2.98
N ILE A 197 26.83 -2.33 -3.67
CA ILE A 197 26.50 -2.77 -5.03
C ILE A 197 27.65 -2.45 -6.00
N SER A 198 28.21 -1.24 -5.92
CA SER A 198 29.31 -0.82 -6.79
C SER A 198 30.63 -1.59 -6.55
N SER A 199 30.75 -2.25 -5.40
CA SER A 199 31.92 -3.08 -5.07
C SER A 199 31.84 -4.50 -5.61
N ILE A 200 30.67 -4.92 -6.10
CA ILE A 200 30.49 -6.24 -6.73
C ILE A 200 31.19 -6.20 -8.09
N PRO A 201 32.16 -7.10 -8.36
CA PRO A 201 32.83 -7.14 -9.65
C PRO A 201 31.82 -7.41 -10.76
N SER A 202 31.79 -6.56 -11.78
CA SER A 202 31.01 -6.80 -13.00
C SER A 202 31.68 -7.92 -13.79
N GLU A 203 31.00 -9.06 -13.91
CA GLU A 203 31.40 -10.14 -14.82
C GLU A 203 31.23 -9.73 -16.30
#